data_AF-R1IC32-F1
#
_entry.id   AF-R1IC32-F1
#
_cell.length_a   1.000
_cell.length_b   1.000
_cell.length_c   1.000
_cell.angle_alpha   90.00
_cell.angle_beta   90.00
_cell.angle_gamma   90.00
#
_symmetry.space_group_name_H-M   'P 1'
#
loop_
_entity.id
_entity.type
_entity.pdbx_description
1 polymer ?
#
loop_
_entity_poly.entity_id
_entity_poly.type
_entity_poly.pdbx_seq_one_letter_code
_entity_poly.pdbx_strand_id
1 'polypeptide(L)' 'MLTGDRVNRIHWVLGTDRLRAVCHCGAEREFDDPVQLWDWLLAHPEGHR' A
#
# COMPACT_ATOMS: atom_id res chain seq x y z
N MET A 1 14.75 6.01 8.84
CA MET A 1 13.41 5.81 8.23
C MET A 1 13.48 6.26 6.78
N LEU A 2 13.09 5.40 5.83
CA LEU A 2 13.00 5.81 4.42
C LEU A 2 11.92 6.89 4.26
N THR A 3 12.18 7.90 3.43
CA THR A 3 11.31 9.04 3.17
C THR A 3 11.34 9.40 1.69
N GLY A 4 10.36 10.16 1.21
CA GLY A 4 10.25 10.60 -0.17
C GLY A 4 8.98 10.12 -0.87
N ASP A 5 8.75 10.67 -2.06
CA ASP A 5 7.59 10.48 -2.94
C ASP A 5 7.63 9.17 -3.77
N ARG A 6 8.61 8.30 -3.49
CA ARG A 6 8.75 6.99 -4.13
C ARG A 6 8.73 5.84 -3.14
N VAL A 7 8.42 6.13 -1.88
CA VAL A 7 8.40 5.14 -0.80
C VAL A 7 6.98 4.68 -0.56
N ASN A 8 6.69 3.43 -0.94
CA ASN A 8 5.49 2.73 -0.52
C ASN A 8 5.77 1.96 0.78
N ARG A 9 4.79 1.90 1.68
CA ARG A 9 4.91 1.18 2.96
C ARG A 9 3.86 0.08 3.02
N ILE A 10 4.28 -1.08 3.52
CA ILE A 10 3.41 -2.25 3.65
C ILE A 10 3.58 -2.76 5.08
N HIS A 11 2.46 -2.94 5.77
CA HIS A 11 2.40 -3.43 7.14
C HIS A 11 1.52 -4.68 7.20
N TRP A 12 1.96 -5.72 7.92
CA TRP A 12 1.06 -6.79 8.31
C TRP A 12 0.08 -6.30 9.37
N VAL A 13 -1.20 -6.59 9.17
CA VAL A 13 -2.25 -6.32 10.16
C VAL A 13 -2.22 -7.44 11.20
N LEU A 14 -1.88 -7.07 12.43
CA LEU A 14 -1.68 -8.02 13.54
C LEU A 14 -2.92 -8.90 13.76
N GLY A 15 -2.68 -10.20 13.97
CA GLY A 15 -3.74 -11.18 14.20
C GLY A 15 -4.53 -11.58 12.94
N THR A 16 -4.09 -11.13 11.76
CA THR A 16 -4.71 -11.46 10.48
C THR A 16 -3.65 -11.80 9.43
N ASP A 17 -4.07 -12.37 8.31
CA ASP A 17 -3.21 -12.55 7.13
C ASP A 17 -3.34 -11.38 6.13
N ARG A 18 -3.68 -10.18 6.62
CA ARG A 18 -3.92 -9.00 5.77
C ARG A 18 -2.72 -8.06 5.75
N LEU A 19 -2.60 -7.35 4.64
CA LEU A 19 -1.58 -6.33 4.40
C LEU A 19 -2.23 -4.95 4.28
N ARG A 20 -1.75 -4.00 5.07
CA ARG A 20 -2.07 -2.57 4.92
C ARG A 20 -1.01 -1.90 4.06
N ALA A 21 -1.40 -1.46 2.89
CA ALA A 21 -0.58 -0.68 1.97
C ALA A 21 -0.77 0.82 2.25
N VAL A 22 0.32 1.58 2.19
CA VAL A 22 0.34 3.05 2.21
C VAL A 22 1.16 3.53 1.01
N CYS A 23 0.49 4.23 0.09
CA CYS A 23 1.14 4.84 -1.06
C CYS A 23 2.01 6.03 -0.63
N HIS A 24 2.97 6.42 -1.45
CA HIS A 24 3.76 7.63 -1.27
C HIS A 24 2.93 8.92 -1.16
N CYS A 25 1.69 8.95 -1.68
CA CYS A 25 0.78 10.08 -1.52
C CYS A 25 0.03 10.10 -0.17
N GLY A 26 0.18 9.05 0.65
CA GLY A 26 -0.48 8.91 1.94
C GLY A 26 -1.80 8.13 1.91
N ALA A 27 -2.32 7.79 0.72
CA ALA A 27 -3.49 6.91 0.62
C ALA A 27 -3.19 5.53 1.20
N GLU A 28 -4.18 4.91 1.83
CA GLU A 28 -4.03 3.61 2.47
C GLU A 28 -5.20 2.67 2.17
N ARG A 29 -4.90 1.37 2.10
CA ARG A 29 -5.91 0.32 1.91
C ARG A 29 -5.38 -1.03 2.41
N GLU A 30 -6.29 -1.86 2.93
CA GLU A 30 -5.98 -3.24 3.33
C GLU A 30 -6.30 -4.24 2.22
N PHE A 31 -5.49 -5.28 2.11
CA PHE A 31 -5.61 -6.34 1.11
C PHE A 31 -5.32 -7.69 1.72
N ASP A 32 -6.05 -8.69 1.23
CA ASP A 32 -5.86 -10.10 1.59
C ASP A 32 -4.93 -10.79 0.56
N ASP A 33 -4.65 -10.11 -0.56
CA ASP A 33 -3.83 -10.59 -1.68
C ASP A 33 -2.69 -9.59 -1.99
N PRO A 34 -1.42 -10.02 -1.88
CA PRO A 34 -0.26 -9.18 -2.21
C PRO A 34 -0.21 -8.70 -3.67
N VAL A 35 -0.78 -9.44 -4.63
CA VAL A 35 -0.76 -9.03 -6.04
C VAL A 35 -1.66 -7.82 -6.25
N GLN A 36 -2.90 -7.89 -5.76
CA GLN A 36 -3.85 -6.77 -5.81
C GLN A 36 -3.33 -5.53 -5.08
N LEU A 37 -2.59 -5.74 -3.99
CA LEU A 37 -1.92 -4.66 -3.27
C LEU A 37 -0.90 -3.93 -4.16
N TRP A 38 -0.06 -4.67 -4.89
CA TRP A 38 0.96 -4.09 -5.76
C TRP A 38 0.34 -3.42 -7.00
N ASP A 39 -0.68 -4.06 -7.59
CA ASP A 39 -1.44 -3.46 -8.69
C ASP A 39 -2.01 -2.10 -8.26
N TRP A 40 -2.56 -2.01 -7.05
CA TRP A 40 -3.08 -0.75 -6.52
C TRP A 40 -1.97 0.28 -6.25
N LEU A 41 -0.87 -0.09 -5.60
CA LEU A 41 0.24 0.84 -5.29
C LEU A 41 0.91 1.40 -6.56
N LEU A 42 1.07 0.58 -7.59
CA LEU A 42 1.74 0.96 -8.83
C LEU A 42 0.81 1.68 -9.82
N ALA A 43 -0.50 1.55 -9.65
CA ALA A 43 -1.49 2.27 -10.45
C ALA A 43 -1.62 3.75 -10.08
N HIS A 44 -0.90 4.29 -9.08
CA HIS A 44 -0.97 5.73 -8.79
C HIS A 44 -0.63 6.57 -10.05
N PRO A 45 -1.47 7.55 -10.44
CA PRO A 45 -2.60 8.14 -9.69
C PRO A 45 -3.98 7.54 -10.00
N GLU A 46 -4.08 6.51 -10.84
CA GLU A 46 -5.31 5.78 -11.07
C GLU A 46 -5.75 5.02 -9.81
N GLY A 47 -7.00 5.23 -9.38
CA GLY A 47 -7.59 4.54 -8.23
C GLY A 47 -7.26 5.13 -6.86
N HIS A 48 -6.32 6.10 -6.78
CA HIS A 48 -6.11 6.93 -5.60
C HIS A 48 -5.17 8.12 -5.89
N ARG A 49 -5.43 9.27 -5.24
CA ARG A 49 -4.62 10.48 -5.33
C ARG A 49 -4.21 10.97 -3.95
#